data_AF-A0A7Y5BNW2-F1
#
_entry.id   AF-A0A7Y5BNW2-F1
#
_cell.length_a   1.000
_cell.length_b   1.000
_cell.length_c   1.000
_cell.angle_alpha   90.00
_cell.angle_beta   90.00
_cell.angle_gamma   90.00
#
_symmetry.space_group_name_H-M   'P 1'
#
loop_
_entity.id
_entity.type
_entity.pdbx_description
1 polymer ?
#
loop_
_entity_poly.entity_id
_entity_poly.type
_entity_poly.pdbx_seq_one_letter_code
_entity_poly.pdbx_strand_id
1 'polypeptide(L)'
;MDFIHANVYLWKVANVLLGETSSARIPWMAQKTLLMLSGKTDQLIREFCLMTKAEAVSANLLTQLNHTANYFERNLPYLDYPTYLAKGWPIASGVIEGACRHFVKDRCELSGMRWSQSGAEGLLRMRAVAENDDWDAYHLYLRKQRHQRLYGNPLEQSRCAELVVIHQSKNYSALPLAA
;
A
#
# COMPACT_ATOMS: atom_id res chain seq x y z
N MET A 1 -2.05 -11.36 -1.10
CA MET A 1 -3.51 -11.33 -1.35
C MET A 1 -4.01 -9.96 -0.92
N ASP A 2 -4.86 -9.29 -1.71
CA ASP A 2 -5.44 -8.00 -1.31
C ASP A 2 -6.49 -8.19 -0.19
N PHE A 3 -6.47 -7.30 0.79
CA PHE A 3 -7.36 -7.26 1.94
C PHE A 3 -8.82 -7.05 1.54
N ILE A 4 -9.11 -6.19 0.56
CA ILE A 4 -10.49 -5.90 0.18
C ILE A 4 -11.18 -7.15 -0.35
N HIS A 5 -10.51 -7.93 -1.19
CA HIS A 5 -10.99 -9.20 -1.69
C HIS A 5 -11.24 -10.21 -0.55
N ALA A 6 -10.33 -10.35 0.40
CA ALA A 6 -10.55 -11.23 1.56
C ALA A 6 -11.73 -10.75 2.42
N ASN A 7 -11.88 -9.45 2.62
CA ASN A 7 -12.96 -8.84 3.40
C ASN A 7 -14.34 -9.02 2.74
N VAL A 8 -14.42 -9.03 1.40
CA VAL A 8 -15.67 -9.33 0.67
C VAL A 8 -16.23 -10.71 1.02
N TYR A 9 -15.37 -11.72 1.27
CA TYR A 9 -15.84 -13.03 1.71
C TYR A 9 -16.42 -12.99 3.13
N LEU A 10 -15.83 -12.22 4.05
CA LEU A 10 -16.42 -12.01 5.38
C LEU A 10 -17.81 -11.35 5.27
N TRP A 11 -17.96 -10.34 4.40
CA TRP A 11 -19.25 -9.70 4.16
C TRP A 11 -20.31 -10.67 3.64
N LYS A 12 -19.94 -11.59 2.73
CA LYS A 12 -20.86 -12.63 2.25
C LYS A 12 -21.36 -13.52 3.39
N VAL A 13 -20.47 -13.93 4.29
CA VAL A 13 -20.86 -14.70 5.49
C VAL A 13 -21.76 -13.85 6.40
N ALA A 14 -21.39 -12.61 6.70
CA ALA A 14 -22.18 -11.71 7.54
C ALA A 14 -23.60 -11.48 6.99
N ASN A 15 -23.74 -11.31 5.68
CA ASN A 15 -25.03 -11.10 5.03
C ASN A 15 -25.94 -12.33 5.15
N VAL A 16 -25.40 -13.54 4.96
CA VAL A 16 -26.21 -14.76 5.07
C VAL A 16 -26.48 -15.13 6.53
N LEU A 17 -25.54 -14.88 7.43
CA LEU A 17 -25.66 -15.20 8.85
C LEU A 17 -26.59 -14.25 9.61
N LEU A 18 -26.48 -12.94 9.34
CA LEU A 18 -27.14 -11.89 10.13
C LEU A 18 -28.24 -11.16 9.36
N GLY A 19 -28.27 -11.27 8.02
CA GLY A 19 -29.18 -10.54 7.14
C GLY A 19 -28.63 -9.20 6.67
N GLU A 20 -28.94 -8.84 5.41
CA GLU A 20 -28.39 -7.65 4.72
C GLU A 20 -28.83 -6.28 5.29
N THR A 21 -29.77 -6.23 6.20
CA THR A 21 -30.24 -4.99 6.84
C THR A 21 -29.90 -4.95 8.33
N SER A 22 -29.29 -6.01 8.87
CA SER A 22 -28.98 -6.10 10.29
C SER A 22 -27.86 -5.16 10.68
N SER A 23 -28.11 -4.38 11.75
CA SER A 23 -27.13 -3.50 12.39
C SER A 23 -26.00 -4.30 13.07
N ALA A 24 -26.24 -5.57 13.40
CA ALA A 24 -25.24 -6.45 14.02
C ALA A 24 -24.08 -6.82 13.07
N ARG A 25 -24.21 -6.59 11.76
CA ARG A 25 -23.13 -6.88 10.80
C ARG A 25 -21.90 -6.03 11.02
N ILE A 26 -22.05 -4.76 11.37
CA ILE A 26 -20.92 -3.85 11.56
C ILE A 26 -20.00 -4.31 12.72
N PRO A 27 -20.50 -4.54 13.95
CA PRO A 27 -19.64 -5.04 15.03
C PRO A 27 -19.09 -6.45 14.72
N TRP A 28 -19.86 -7.32 14.06
CA TRP A 28 -19.37 -8.63 13.63
C TRP A 28 -18.21 -8.50 12.63
N MET A 29 -18.38 -7.67 11.61
CA MET A 29 -17.34 -7.41 10.60
C MET A 29 -16.11 -6.78 11.22
N ALA A 30 -16.25 -5.83 12.14
CA ALA A 30 -15.13 -5.23 12.85
C ALA A 30 -14.33 -6.29 13.62
N GLN A 31 -15.02 -7.18 14.36
CA GLN A 31 -14.38 -8.25 15.12
C GLN A 31 -13.62 -9.23 14.19
N LYS A 32 -14.27 -9.72 13.13
CA LYS A 32 -13.64 -10.69 12.22
C LYS A 32 -12.51 -10.08 11.40
N THR A 33 -12.70 -8.84 10.94
CA THR A 33 -11.66 -8.09 10.24
C THR A 33 -10.43 -7.91 11.14
N LEU A 34 -10.63 -7.58 12.42
CA LEU A 34 -9.53 -7.44 13.37
C LEU A 34 -8.76 -8.75 13.56
N LEU A 35 -9.44 -9.89 13.64
CA LEU A 35 -8.77 -11.20 13.71
C LEU A 35 -7.87 -11.43 12.50
N MET A 36 -8.39 -11.16 11.29
CA MET A 36 -7.62 -11.29 10.05
C MET A 36 -6.40 -10.35 10.02
N LEU A 37 -6.59 -9.07 10.34
CA LEU A 37 -5.50 -8.08 10.37
C LEU A 37 -4.46 -8.37 11.48
N SER A 38 -4.86 -9.08 12.54
CA SER A 38 -3.99 -9.51 13.63
C SER A 38 -3.30 -10.86 13.37
N GLY A 39 -3.39 -11.40 12.15
CA GLY A 39 -2.76 -12.68 11.78
C GLY A 39 -3.45 -13.92 12.33
N LYS A 40 -4.69 -13.78 12.84
CA LYS A 40 -5.50 -14.87 13.42
C LYS A 40 -6.51 -15.43 12.42
N THR A 41 -6.15 -15.47 11.13
CA THR A 41 -7.04 -15.96 10.07
C THR A 41 -7.33 -17.46 10.22
N ASP A 42 -6.38 -18.23 10.78
CA ASP A 42 -6.55 -19.63 11.14
C ASP A 42 -7.67 -19.85 12.18
N GLN A 43 -7.80 -18.94 13.15
CA GLN A 43 -8.90 -18.96 14.13
C GLN A 43 -10.23 -18.76 13.42
N LEU A 44 -10.28 -17.86 12.44
CA LEU A 44 -11.45 -17.57 11.62
C LEU A 44 -11.88 -18.78 10.79
N ILE A 45 -10.91 -19.47 10.17
CA ILE A 45 -11.14 -20.72 9.42
C ILE A 45 -11.75 -21.77 10.36
N ARG A 46 -11.13 -21.99 11.53
CA ARG A 46 -11.62 -22.95 12.53
C ARG A 46 -13.04 -22.61 13.00
N GLU A 47 -13.31 -21.33 13.27
CA GLU A 47 -14.63 -20.85 13.67
C GLU A 47 -15.68 -21.20 12.60
N PHE A 48 -15.40 -20.92 11.33
CA PHE A 48 -16.32 -21.24 10.24
C PHE A 48 -16.52 -22.75 10.09
N CYS A 49 -15.45 -23.55 10.16
CA CYS A 49 -15.55 -25.02 10.13
C CYS A 49 -16.29 -25.63 11.33
N LEU A 50 -16.34 -24.94 12.48
CA LEU A 50 -17.16 -25.36 13.62
C LEU A 50 -18.63 -24.98 13.42
N MET A 51 -18.89 -23.78 12.89
CA MET A 51 -20.25 -23.34 12.57
C MET A 51 -20.93 -24.26 11.57
N THR A 52 -20.21 -24.85 10.61
CA THR A 52 -20.79 -25.80 9.65
C THR A 52 -21.26 -27.12 10.26
N LYS A 53 -20.80 -27.46 11.48
CA LYS A 53 -21.17 -28.70 12.19
C LYS A 53 -22.38 -28.54 13.12
N ALA A 54 -22.92 -27.33 13.26
CA ALA A 54 -24.10 -27.09 14.08
C ALA A 54 -25.36 -27.71 13.44
N GLU A 55 -26.28 -28.21 14.28
CA GLU A 55 -27.45 -28.99 13.81
C GLU A 55 -28.45 -28.18 12.97
N ALA A 56 -28.47 -26.84 13.11
CA ALA A 56 -29.47 -25.96 12.50
C ALA A 56 -28.88 -24.95 11.50
N VAL A 57 -27.98 -25.39 10.62
CA VAL A 57 -27.36 -24.52 9.59
C VAL A 57 -28.13 -24.60 8.27
N SER A 58 -28.55 -23.46 7.74
CA SER A 58 -29.19 -23.41 6.42
C SER A 58 -28.21 -23.82 5.31
N ALA A 59 -28.70 -24.44 4.22
CA ALA A 59 -27.85 -24.85 3.10
C ALA A 59 -27.05 -23.69 2.49
N ASN A 60 -27.65 -22.49 2.45
CA ASN A 60 -26.97 -21.28 1.96
C ASN A 60 -25.83 -20.87 2.91
N LEU A 61 -26.07 -20.85 4.22
CA LEU A 61 -25.04 -20.52 5.21
C LEU A 61 -23.91 -21.56 5.20
N LEU A 62 -24.24 -22.85 5.12
CA LEU A 62 -23.25 -23.93 5.00
C LEU A 62 -22.34 -23.73 3.77
N THR A 63 -22.94 -23.40 2.63
CA THR A 63 -22.21 -23.14 1.38
C THR A 63 -21.27 -21.94 1.54
N GLN A 64 -21.75 -20.82 2.10
CA GLN A 64 -20.93 -19.62 2.27
C GLN A 64 -19.79 -19.81 3.28
N LEU A 65 -20.05 -20.51 4.39
CA LEU A 65 -19.03 -20.83 5.40
C LEU A 65 -17.92 -21.68 4.80
N ASN A 66 -18.26 -22.79 4.12
CA ASN A 66 -17.28 -23.66 3.47
C ASN A 66 -16.49 -22.92 2.38
N HIS A 67 -17.18 -22.16 1.53
CA HIS A 67 -16.54 -21.41 0.45
C HIS A 67 -15.53 -20.38 1.00
N THR A 68 -15.90 -19.68 2.07
CA THR A 68 -15.02 -18.70 2.71
C THR A 68 -13.86 -19.35 3.45
N ALA A 69 -14.11 -20.41 4.22
CA ALA A 69 -13.07 -21.15 4.92
C ALA A 69 -12.03 -21.72 3.95
N ASN A 70 -12.47 -22.39 2.88
CA ASN A 70 -11.58 -22.94 1.84
C ASN A 70 -10.77 -21.85 1.14
N TYR A 71 -11.40 -20.69 0.89
CA TYR A 71 -10.71 -19.55 0.29
C TYR A 71 -9.60 -19.01 1.19
N PHE A 72 -9.86 -18.84 2.50
CA PHE A 72 -8.85 -18.39 3.45
C PHE A 72 -7.77 -19.44 3.66
N GLU A 73 -8.11 -20.72 3.74
CA GLU A 73 -7.13 -21.80 3.90
C GLU A 73 -6.16 -21.86 2.72
N ARG A 74 -6.67 -21.85 1.49
CA ARG A 74 -5.84 -21.83 0.27
C ARG A 74 -4.93 -20.61 0.20
N ASN A 75 -5.37 -19.46 0.70
CA ASN A 75 -4.64 -18.20 0.63
C ASN A 75 -3.89 -17.84 1.92
N LEU A 76 -3.89 -18.70 2.93
CA LEU A 76 -3.34 -18.40 4.26
C LEU A 76 -1.90 -17.88 4.24
N PRO A 77 -0.97 -18.42 3.40
CA PRO A 77 0.39 -17.88 3.28
C PRO A 77 0.46 -16.41 2.81
N TYR A 78 -0.61 -15.91 2.18
CA TYR A 78 -0.70 -14.56 1.63
C TYR A 78 -1.57 -13.60 2.46
N LEU A 79 -2.04 -14.06 3.63
CA LEU A 79 -2.88 -13.31 4.57
C LEU A 79 -2.10 -12.89 5.84
N ASP A 80 -0.76 -12.88 5.76
CA ASP A 80 0.12 -12.36 6.81
C ASP A 80 0.13 -10.82 6.84
N TYR A 81 -1.04 -10.27 7.15
CA TYR A 81 -1.23 -8.84 7.30
C TYR A 81 -0.37 -8.21 8.40
N PRO A 82 -0.08 -8.85 9.55
CA PRO A 82 0.83 -8.29 10.53
C PRO A 82 2.21 -7.97 9.95
N THR A 83 2.81 -8.90 9.20
CA THR A 83 4.10 -8.66 8.55
C THR A 83 4.00 -7.54 7.52
N TYR A 84 2.93 -7.50 6.72
CA TYR A 84 2.77 -6.46 5.70
C TYR A 84 2.63 -5.08 6.33
N LEU A 85 1.80 -4.95 7.36
CA LEU A 85 1.60 -3.70 8.10
C LEU A 85 2.87 -3.27 8.82
N ALA A 86 3.60 -4.18 9.48
CA ALA A 86 4.86 -3.87 10.15
C ALA A 86 5.94 -3.37 9.18
N LYS A 87 5.92 -3.84 7.93
CA LYS A 87 6.84 -3.39 6.87
C LYS A 87 6.33 -2.19 6.08
N GLY A 88 5.14 -1.67 6.38
CA GLY A 88 4.51 -0.58 5.63
C GLY A 88 4.11 -0.97 4.20
N TRP A 89 3.92 -2.27 3.93
CA TRP A 89 3.52 -2.75 2.61
C TRP A 89 2.02 -2.50 2.38
N PRO A 90 1.62 -2.12 1.16
CA PRO A 90 0.21 -1.93 0.84
C PRO A 90 -0.53 -3.27 0.94
N ILE A 91 -1.59 -3.30 1.75
CA ILE A 91 -2.45 -4.48 1.91
C ILE A 91 -3.69 -4.44 1.03
N ALA A 92 -3.99 -3.29 0.42
CA ALA A 92 -5.15 -3.09 -0.43
C ALA A 92 -4.75 -2.70 -1.87
N SER A 93 -5.46 -3.19 -2.88
CA SER A 93 -5.17 -2.87 -4.28
C SER A 93 -5.41 -1.41 -4.65
N GLY A 94 -6.24 -0.69 -3.90
CA GLY A 94 -6.62 0.69 -4.18
C GLY A 94 -5.44 1.66 -4.30
N VAL A 95 -4.37 1.49 -3.51
CA VAL A 95 -3.16 2.32 -3.63
C VAL A 95 -2.47 2.09 -4.97
N ILE A 96 -2.40 0.84 -5.42
CA ILE A 96 -1.80 0.46 -6.70
C ILE A 96 -2.68 0.94 -7.86
N GLU A 97 -3.99 0.74 -7.79
CA GLU A 97 -4.94 1.20 -8.80
C GLU A 97 -4.96 2.73 -8.92
N GLY A 98 -4.87 3.44 -7.78
CA GLY A 98 -4.74 4.88 -7.71
C GLY A 98 -3.45 5.37 -8.38
N ALA A 99 -2.31 4.73 -8.09
CA ALA A 99 -1.05 5.03 -8.76
C ALA A 99 -1.14 4.75 -10.28
N CYS A 100 -1.66 3.60 -10.69
CA CYS A 100 -1.85 3.30 -12.10
C CYS A 100 -2.70 4.38 -12.78
N ARG A 101 -3.83 4.78 -12.19
CA ARG A 101 -4.70 5.80 -12.75
C ARG A 101 -4.05 7.18 -12.79
N HIS A 102 -3.61 7.69 -11.65
CA HIS A 102 -3.25 9.10 -11.50
C HIS A 102 -1.77 9.38 -11.78
N PHE A 103 -0.90 8.44 -11.41
CA PHE A 103 0.53 8.60 -11.62
C PHE A 103 0.96 8.17 -13.03
N VAL A 104 0.42 7.07 -13.55
CA VAL A 104 0.77 6.55 -14.88
C VAL A 104 -0.15 7.11 -15.95
N LYS A 105 -1.46 6.82 -15.92
CA LYS A 105 -2.35 7.12 -17.05
C LYS A 105 -2.48 8.61 -17.35
N ASP A 106 -2.67 9.44 -16.33
CA ASP A 106 -2.80 10.89 -16.51
C ASP A 106 -1.62 11.52 -17.25
N ARG A 107 -0.43 10.88 -17.20
CA ARG A 107 0.75 11.33 -17.94
C ARG A 107 0.99 10.60 -19.25
N CYS A 108 0.75 9.29 -19.29
CA CYS A 108 1.18 8.44 -20.39
C CYS A 108 0.10 8.14 -21.43
N GLU A 109 -1.19 8.33 -21.10
CA GLU A 109 -2.35 7.97 -21.95
C GLU A 109 -3.07 9.19 -22.56
N LEU A 110 -2.40 10.34 -22.69
CA LEU A 110 -2.99 11.50 -23.37
C LEU A 110 -2.93 11.35 -24.91
N SER A 111 -3.81 12.08 -25.60
CA SER A 111 -3.96 11.99 -27.07
C SER A 111 -2.63 12.25 -27.81
N GLY A 112 -2.35 11.41 -28.80
CA GLY A 112 -1.16 11.52 -29.65
C GLY A 112 0.15 11.06 -29.01
N MET A 113 0.15 10.63 -27.74
CA MET A 113 1.36 10.18 -27.06
C MET A 113 1.79 8.79 -27.53
N ARG A 114 3.10 8.63 -27.75
CA ARG A 114 3.75 7.34 -27.99
C ARG A 114 5.01 7.29 -27.16
N TRP A 115 5.19 6.18 -26.43
CA TRP A 115 6.32 5.99 -25.55
C TRP A 115 7.08 4.74 -25.94
N SER A 116 8.40 4.83 -25.98
CA SER A 116 9.23 3.65 -25.74
C SER A 116 9.16 3.29 -24.26
N GLN A 117 9.38 2.02 -23.92
CA GLN A 117 9.40 1.57 -22.53
C GLN A 117 10.41 2.37 -21.68
N SER A 118 11.62 2.58 -22.21
CA SER A 118 12.67 3.36 -21.54
C SER A 118 12.30 4.84 -21.39
N GLY A 119 11.60 5.42 -22.36
CA GLY A 119 11.12 6.80 -22.31
C GLY A 119 10.03 6.99 -21.26
N ALA A 120 9.05 6.09 -21.23
CA ALA A 120 8.01 6.10 -20.19
C ALA A 120 8.60 5.91 -18.80
N GLU A 121 9.51 4.95 -18.63
CA GLU A 121 10.15 4.69 -17.34
C GLU A 121 10.95 5.89 -16.83
N GLY A 122 11.77 6.51 -17.69
CA GLY A 122 12.54 7.69 -17.32
C GLY A 122 11.66 8.86 -16.90
N LEU A 123 10.58 9.11 -17.64
CA LEU A 123 9.60 10.15 -17.31
C LEU A 123 8.88 9.85 -15.99
N LEU A 124 8.40 8.63 -15.79
CA LEU A 124 7.71 8.24 -14.57
C LEU A 124 8.62 8.33 -13.35
N ARG A 125 9.91 7.96 -13.46
CA ARG A 125 10.87 8.17 -12.36
C ARG A 125 11.03 9.64 -12.00
N MET A 126 11.14 10.53 -12.99
CA MET A 126 11.18 11.98 -12.74
C MET A 126 9.87 12.50 -12.14
N ARG A 127 8.74 11.99 -12.59
CA ARG A 127 7.43 12.31 -12.01
C ARG A 127 7.33 11.87 -10.56
N ALA A 128 7.88 10.72 -10.17
CA ALA A 128 7.90 10.27 -8.77
C ALA A 128 8.62 11.28 -7.87
N VAL A 129 9.78 11.79 -8.33
CA VAL A 129 10.51 12.85 -7.62
C VAL A 129 9.66 14.11 -7.50
N ALA A 130 8.96 14.50 -8.57
CA ALA A 130 8.14 15.71 -8.58
C ALA A 130 6.91 15.62 -7.67
N GLU A 131 6.16 14.52 -7.72
CA GLU A 131 4.92 14.33 -6.95
C GLU A 131 5.19 14.12 -5.45
N ASN A 132 6.35 13.57 -5.10
CA ASN A 132 6.78 13.38 -3.71
C ASN A 132 7.56 14.58 -3.12
N ASP A 133 7.88 15.59 -3.95
CA ASP A 133 8.76 16.71 -3.59
C ASP A 133 10.19 16.27 -3.14
N ASP A 134 10.70 15.19 -3.73
CA ASP A 134 12.00 14.58 -3.38
C ASP A 134 13.21 15.24 -4.09
N TRP A 135 13.07 16.48 -4.56
CA TRP A 135 14.08 17.14 -5.41
C TRP A 135 15.45 17.25 -4.75
N ASP A 136 15.50 17.63 -3.47
CA ASP A 136 16.75 17.76 -2.71
C ASP A 136 17.50 16.42 -2.64
N ALA A 137 16.79 15.34 -2.32
CA ALA A 137 17.35 13.99 -2.24
C ALA A 137 17.83 13.50 -3.63
N TYR A 138 17.03 13.74 -4.67
CA TYR A 138 17.37 13.39 -6.04
C TYR A 138 18.61 14.15 -6.54
N HIS A 139 18.69 15.46 -6.32
CA HIS A 139 19.85 16.26 -6.70
C HIS A 139 21.11 15.82 -5.97
N LEU A 140 21.02 15.51 -4.68
CA LEU A 140 22.15 14.96 -3.92
C LEU A 140 22.62 13.62 -4.49
N TYR A 141 21.69 12.71 -4.79
CA TYR A 141 21.99 11.43 -5.44
C TYR A 141 22.70 11.63 -6.78
N LEU A 142 22.17 12.49 -7.65
CA LEU A 142 22.77 12.79 -8.95
C LEU A 142 24.19 13.37 -8.83
N ARG A 143 24.42 14.27 -7.86
CA ARG A 143 25.76 14.84 -7.62
C ARG A 143 26.75 13.75 -7.23
N LYS A 144 26.38 12.85 -6.32
CA LYS A 144 27.21 11.70 -5.92
C LYS A 144 27.55 10.80 -7.12
N GLN A 145 26.54 10.44 -7.91
CA GLN A 145 26.72 9.60 -9.10
C GLN A 145 27.63 10.25 -10.15
N ARG A 146 27.42 11.54 -10.44
CA ARG A 146 28.26 12.29 -11.39
C ARG A 146 29.69 12.42 -10.90
N HIS A 147 29.90 12.69 -9.61
CA HIS A 147 31.22 12.79 -9.03
C HIS A 147 31.99 11.47 -9.13
N GLN A 148 31.37 10.36 -8.73
CA GLN A 148 31.95 9.03 -8.86
C GLN A 148 32.32 8.71 -10.33
N ARG A 149 31.46 9.05 -11.29
CA ARG A 149 31.71 8.80 -12.71
C ARG A 149 32.89 9.63 -13.26
N LEU A 150 33.01 10.89 -12.85
CA LEU A 150 34.01 11.82 -13.39
C LEU A 150 35.39 11.69 -12.71
N TYR A 151 35.40 11.43 -11.40
CA TYR A 151 36.62 11.47 -10.58
C TYR A 151 37.02 10.11 -10.00
N GLY A 152 36.17 9.09 -10.14
CA GLY A 152 36.46 7.73 -9.68
C GLY A 152 36.39 7.50 -8.18
N ASN A 153 36.04 8.52 -7.38
CA ASN A 153 35.91 8.44 -5.93
C ASN A 153 34.56 8.98 -5.41
N PRO A 154 34.13 8.60 -4.19
CA PRO A 154 32.88 9.08 -3.61
C PRO A 154 32.95 10.56 -3.23
N LEU A 155 31.84 11.29 -3.42
CA LEU A 155 31.72 12.67 -3.00
C LEU A 155 31.69 12.77 -1.46
N GLU A 156 32.73 13.34 -0.85
CA GLU A 156 32.70 13.71 0.57
C GLU A 156 31.77 14.91 0.79
N GLN A 157 30.63 14.69 1.45
CA GLN A 157 29.62 15.73 1.72
C GLN A 157 30.20 16.93 2.50
N SER A 158 31.20 16.70 3.35
CA SER A 158 31.83 17.73 4.19
C SER A 158 32.72 18.72 3.43
N ARG A 159 33.10 18.45 2.17
CA ARG A 159 34.03 19.29 1.39
C ARG A 159 33.37 20.04 0.23
N CYS A 160 32.06 19.91 0.07
CA CYS A 160 31.36 20.57 -1.03
C CYS A 160 31.12 22.04 -0.68
N ALA A 161 31.97 22.94 -1.18
CA ALA A 161 31.85 24.39 -0.97
C ALA A 161 30.43 24.91 -1.27
N GLU A 162 29.73 24.32 -2.25
CA GLU A 162 28.33 24.63 -2.58
C GLU A 162 27.32 24.24 -1.49
N LEU A 163 27.55 23.14 -0.74
CA LEU A 163 26.66 22.73 0.37
C LEU A 163 26.80 23.67 1.56
N VAL A 164 28.02 24.18 1.81
CA VAL A 164 28.27 25.22 2.81
C VAL A 164 27.48 26.48 2.47
N VAL A 165 27.47 26.90 1.20
CA VAL A 165 26.71 28.07 0.74
C VAL A 165 25.19 27.86 0.81
N ILE A 166 24.67 26.70 0.43
CA ILE A 166 23.22 26.40 0.48
C ILE A 166 22.71 26.24 1.93
N HIS A 167 23.51 25.65 2.84
CA HIS A 167 23.15 25.60 4.26
C HIS A 167 23.25 26.97 4.93
N GLN A 168 24.21 27.80 4.52
CA GLN A 168 24.30 29.18 5.01
C GLN A 168 23.12 30.03 4.54
N SER A 169 22.63 29.87 3.30
CA SER A 169 21.51 30.68 2.78
C SER A 169 20.17 30.39 3.47
N LYS A 170 19.89 29.15 3.89
CA LYS A 170 18.69 28.79 4.69
C LYS A 170 18.69 29.41 6.11
N ASN A 171 19.84 29.88 6.61
CA ASN A 171 19.95 30.51 7.93
C ASN A 171 19.74 32.04 7.90
N TYR A 172 19.69 32.68 6.72
CA TYR A 172 19.50 34.14 6.61
C TYR A 172 18.03 34.58 6.46
N SER A 173 17.08 33.66 6.31
CA SER A 173 15.64 33.96 6.26
C SER A 173 14.96 34.07 7.63
N ALA A 174 15.73 33.99 8.73
CA ALA A 174 15.26 34.20 10.10
C ALA A 174 15.86 35.47 10.71
N LEU A 175 15.77 36.61 10.01
CA LEU A 175 15.87 37.92 10.66
C LEU A 175 14.46 38.37 11.04
N PRO A 176 14.16 38.66 12.32
CA PRO A 176 12.86 39.19 12.69
C PRO A 176 12.67 40.56 12.04
N LEU A 177 11.50 40.79 11.43
CA LEU A 177 11.03 42.13 11.13
C LEU A 177 11.00 42.91 12.45
N ALA A 178 11.97 43.80 12.63
CA ALA A 178 11.88 44.84 13.66
C ALA A 178 10.87 45.88 13.20
N ALA A 179 10.05 46.32 14.16
CA ALA A 179 8.89 47.20 14.06
C ALA A 179 9.15 48.57 13.41
#